data_AF-A0A3B9ZL82-F1
#
_entry.id   AF-A0A3B9ZL82-F1
#
_cell.length_a   1.000
_cell.length_b   1.000
_cell.length_c   1.000
_cell.angle_alpha   90.00
_cell.angle_beta   90.00
_cell.angle_gamma   90.00
#
_symmetry.space_group_name_H-M   'P 1'
#
loop_
_entity.id
_entity.type
_entity.pdbx_description
1 polymer ?
#
loop_
_entity_poly.entity_id
_entity_poly.type
_entity_poly.pdbx_seq_one_letter_code
_entity_poly.pdbx_strand_id
1 'polypeptide(L)' 'IFFMGLSKLVRLAERLVDHAINPETKVHILSKVSQPDAHTFEGTLSTIAQVIETQKPPMPALVIIGQNAEKLRG' A
#
# COMPACT_ATOMS: atom_id res chain seq x y z
N ILE A 1 9.24 -2.50 3.89
CA ILE A 1 8.44 -1.50 4.63
C ILE A 1 8.93 -0.13 4.19
N PHE A 2 8.03 0.79 3.83
CA PHE A 2 8.36 2.11 3.30
C PHE A 2 7.57 3.22 4.00
N PHE A 3 8.25 4.32 4.29
CA PHE A 3 7.64 5.59 4.69
C PHE A 3 7.69 6.54 3.50
N MET A 4 6.55 6.74 2.82
CA MET A 4 6.50 7.52 1.58
C MET A 4 5.13 8.15 1.35
N GLY A 5 5.08 9.16 0.47
CA GLY A 5 3.83 9.68 -0.06
C GLY A 5 3.18 8.70 -1.05
N LEU A 6 1.85 8.69 -1.11
CA LEU A 6 1.07 7.74 -1.92
C LEU A 6 1.31 7.90 -3.43
N SER A 7 1.62 9.09 -3.92
CA SER A 7 2.00 9.29 -5.34
C SER A 7 3.31 8.58 -5.70
N LYS A 8 4.26 8.51 -4.76
CA LYS A 8 5.51 7.75 -4.94
C LYS A 8 5.26 6.24 -4.89
N LEU A 9 4.24 5.80 -4.15
CA LEU A 9 3.84 4.40 -4.11
C LEU A 9 3.31 3.93 -5.47
N VAL A 10 2.45 4.71 -6.13
CA VAL A 10 1.94 4.38 -7.49
C VAL A 10 3.11 4.15 -8.45
N ARG A 11 4.04 5.11 -8.52
CA ARG A 11 5.22 4.99 -9.38
C ARG A 11 6.14 3.84 -8.99
N LEU A 12 6.25 3.53 -7.70
CA LEU A 12 7.03 2.37 -7.24
C LEU A 12 6.37 1.06 -7.70
N ALA A 13 5.05 0.95 -7.57
CA ALA A 13 4.32 -0.25 -7.95
C ALA A 13 4.46 -0.55 -9.45
N GLU A 14 4.29 0.47 -10.30
CA GLU A 14 4.53 0.39 -11.75
C GLU A 14 5.94 -0.15 -12.05
N ARG A 15 6.97 0.46 -11.46
CA ARG A 15 8.36 0.03 -11.68
C ARG A 15 8.63 -1.39 -11.20
N LEU A 16 8.03 -1.83 -10.10
CA LEU A 16 8.21 -3.19 -9.61
C LEU A 16 7.60 -4.21 -10.58
N VAL A 17 6.42 -3.92 -11.14
CA VAL A 17 5.81 -4.74 -12.19
C VAL A 17 6.68 -4.78 -13.44
N ASP A 18 7.20 -3.63 -13.89
CA ASP A 18 8.11 -3.54 -15.05
C ASP A 18 9.39 -4.37 -14.85
N HIS A 19 9.84 -4.51 -13.60
CA HIS A 19 10.99 -5.33 -13.22
C HIS A 19 10.62 -6.80 -12.91
N ALA A 20 9.50 -7.29 -13.45
CA ALA A 20 9.02 -8.67 -13.34
C ALA A 20 8.68 -9.14 -11.92
N ILE A 21 8.40 -8.22 -10.98
CA ILE A 21 7.75 -8.59 -9.72
C ILE A 21 6.29 -8.94 -10.01
N ASN A 22 5.82 -10.04 -9.42
CA ASN A 22 4.45 -10.52 -9.62
C ASN A 22 3.43 -9.39 -9.33
N PRO A 23 2.58 -8.99 -10.30
CA PRO A 23 1.57 -7.94 -10.12
C PRO A 23 0.60 -8.20 -8.96
N GLU A 24 0.38 -9.47 -8.61
CA GLU A 24 -0.47 -9.90 -7.50
C GLU A 24 0.24 -9.84 -6.14
N THR A 25 1.49 -9.35 -6.10
CA THR A 25 2.19 -9.11 -4.83
C THR A 25 1.40 -8.13 -4.00
N LYS A 26 1.03 -8.54 -2.78
CA LYS A 26 0.20 -7.75 -1.86
C LYS A 26 0.88 -6.45 -1.46
N VAL A 27 0.07 -5.41 -1.34
CA VAL A 27 0.41 -4.08 -0.84
C VAL A 27 -0.58 -3.69 0.25
N HIS A 28 -0.05 -3.28 1.40
CA HIS A 28 -0.84 -2.76 2.53
C HIS A 28 -0.43 -1.32 2.80
N ILE A 29 -1.44 -0.46 2.97
CA ILE A 29 -1.26 0.93 3.40
C ILE A 29 -1.89 1.03 4.80
N LEU A 30 -1.06 1.32 5.79
CA LEU A 30 -1.47 1.56 7.17
C LEU A 30 -1.41 3.07 7.41
N SER A 31 -2.58 3.69 7.51
CA SER A 31 -2.73 5.13 7.68
C SER A 31 -2.91 5.48 9.16
N LYS A 32 -2.29 6.58 9.60
CA LYS A 32 -2.38 7.07 10.99
C LYS A 32 -2.12 5.98 12.04
N VAL A 33 -1.10 5.15 11.80
CA VAL A 33 -0.74 4.04 12.69
C VAL A 33 -0.56 4.55 14.12
N SER A 34 -1.04 3.77 15.09
CA SER A 34 -1.05 4.09 16.54
C SER A 34 -1.97 5.26 16.95
N GLN A 35 -2.84 5.74 16.06
CA GLN A 35 -3.90 6.70 16.38
C GLN A 35 -5.26 6.00 16.46
N PRO A 36 -6.24 6.54 17.21
CA PRO A 36 -7.59 5.96 17.29
C PRO A 36 -8.31 5.86 15.96
N ASP A 37 -7.96 6.71 15.00
CA ASP A 37 -8.48 6.76 13.63
C ASP A 37 -7.51 6.11 12.63
N ALA A 38 -6.79 5.06 13.04
CA ALA A 38 -5.98 4.25 12.15
C ALA A 38 -6.86 3.54 11.11
N HIS A 39 -6.42 3.54 9.86
CA HIS A 39 -7.12 2.87 8.76
C HIS A 39 -6.16 1.97 8.00
N THR A 40 -6.67 0.84 7.53
CA THR A 40 -5.91 -0.10 6.70
C THR A 40 -6.55 -0.25 5.34
N PHE A 41 -5.71 -0.20 4.31
CA PHE A 41 -6.10 -0.37 2.91
C PHE A 41 -5.25 -1.46 2.30
N GLU A 42 -5.88 -2.31 1.50
CA GLU A 42 -5.25 -3.47 0.90
C GLU A 42 -5.39 -3.41 -0.62
N GLY A 43 -4.37 -3.90 -1.30
CA GLY A 43 -4.36 -4.09 -2.73
C GLY A 43 -3.18 -4.95 -3.14
N THR A 44 -2.84 -4.87 -4.41
CA THR A 44 -1.72 -5.53 -5.05
C THR A 44 -0.91 -4.49 -5.81
N LEU A 45 0.26 -4.85 -6.35
CA LEU A 45 1.00 -3.92 -7.22
C LEU A 45 0.13 -3.44 -8.41
N SER A 46 -0.74 -4.32 -8.94
CA SER A 46 -1.67 -4.00 -10.04
C SER A 46 -2.86 -3.12 -9.64
N THR A 47 -3.32 -3.18 -8.38
CA THR A 47 -4.59 -2.52 -7.96
C THR A 47 -4.39 -1.33 -7.03
N ILE A 48 -3.20 -1.13 -6.47
CA ILE A 48 -2.99 -0.13 -5.41
C ILE A 48 -3.25 1.31 -5.85
N ALA A 49 -3.02 1.64 -7.13
CA ALA A 49 -3.34 2.96 -7.68
C ALA A 49 -4.84 3.26 -7.59
N GLN A 50 -5.67 2.30 -7.97
CA GLN A 50 -7.13 2.41 -7.87
C GLN A 50 -7.59 2.51 -6.42
N VAL A 51 -6.99 1.73 -5.51
CA VAL A 51 -7.27 1.81 -4.06
C VAL A 51 -6.99 3.22 -3.52
N ILE A 52 -5.86 3.82 -3.89
CA ILE A 52 -5.50 5.17 -3.47
C ILE A 52 -6.48 6.21 -4.02
N GLU A 53 -6.86 6.11 -5.29
CA GLU A 53 -7.77 7.05 -5.95
C GLU A 53 -9.18 7.01 -5.36
N THR A 54 -9.69 5.79 -5.14
CA THR A 54 -11.07 5.57 -4.68
C THR A 54 -11.23 5.79 -3.18
N GLN A 55 -10.30 5.29 -2.37
CA GLN A 55 -10.45 5.29 -0.90
C GLN A 55 -9.72 6.44 -0.21
N LYS A 56 -8.81 7.13 -0.92
CA LYS A 56 -8.06 8.30 -0.46
C LYS A 56 -7.46 8.11 0.96
N PRO A 57 -6.52 7.17 1.14
CA PRO A 57 -5.93 6.88 2.44
C PRO A 57 -5.37 8.14 3.11
N PRO A 58 -5.71 8.41 4.38
CA PRO A 58 -5.23 9.60 5.07
C PRO A 58 -3.73 9.49 5.40
N MET A 59 -3.02 10.60 5.34
CA MET A 59 -1.61 10.67 5.73
C MET A 59 -1.47 10.95 7.23
N PRO A 60 -0.36 10.53 7.88
CA PRO A 60 0.78 9.78 7.33
C PRO A 60 0.45 8.30 7.10
N ALA A 61 1.13 7.68 6.13
CA ALA A 61 0.93 6.28 5.76
C ALA A 61 2.24 5.47 5.80
N LEU A 62 2.14 4.25 6.31
CA LEU A 62 3.17 3.21 6.29
C LEU A 62 2.80 2.16 5.25
N VAL A 63 3.71 1.85 4.34
CA VAL A 63 3.45 0.93 3.23
C VAL A 63 4.25 -0.36 3.39
N ILE A 64 3.58 -1.50 3.24
CA ILE A 64 4.17 -2.84 3.29
C ILE A 64 3.87 -3.54 1.96
N ILE A 65 4.91 -4.06 1.31
CA ILE A 65 4.81 -4.79 0.03
C ILE A 65 5.47 -6.16 0.23
N GLY A 66 4.79 -7.24 -0.13
CA GLY A 66 5.36 -8.59 -0.10
C GLY A 66 4.34 -9.72 0.04
N GLN A 67 4.78 -10.95 -0.24
CA GLN A 67 3.92 -12.15 -0.24
C GLN A 67 3.37 -12.49 1.15
N ASN A 68 4.14 -12.19 2.22
CA ASN A 68 3.76 -12.43 3.62
C ASN A 68 3.11 -11.21 4.28
N ALA A 69 2.67 -10.22 3.50
CA ALA A 69 1.91 -9.10 4.05
C ALA A 69 0.50 -9.60 4.36
N GLU A 70 0.30 -10.05 5.59
CA GLU A 70 -1.00 -10.43 6.14
C GLU A 70 -1.69 -9.23 6.78
N LYS A 71 -3.02 -9.26 6.74
CA LYS A 71 -3.84 -8.25 7.40
C LYS A 71 -3.52 -8.24 8.90
N LEU A 72 -3.18 -7.07 9.42
CA LEU A 72 -3.07 -6.88 10.86
C LEU A 72 -4.45 -7.12 11.49
N ARG A 73 -4.57 -8.20 12.28
CA ARG A 73 -5.75 -8.45 13.09
C ARG A 73 -5.72 -7.45 14.25
N GLY A 74 -6.63 -6.49 14.21
CA GLY A 74 -6.94 -5.60 15.33
C GLY A 74 -7.77 -6.31 16.39
#